data_AF-D7L4K6-F1
#
_entry.id   AF-D7L4K6-F1
#
_cell.length_a   1.000
_cell.length_b   1.000
_cell.length_c   1.000
_cell.angle_alpha   90.00
_cell.angle_beta   90.00
_cell.angle_gamma   90.00
#
_symmetry.space_group_name_H-M   'P 1'
#
loop_
_entity.id
_entity.type
_entity.pdbx_description
1 polymer ?
#
loop_
_entity_poly.entity_id
_entity_poly.type
_entity_poly.pdbx_seq_one_letter_code
_entity_poly.pdbx_strand_id
1 'polypeptide(L)'
;MEKLRNLRKKYENNLVKAKSGDEPTFVKTHDRKAFELSKFVWGAIESAVKSSGKSKKSSKSKKVESVNHELDSSLPNGKNEGAADLDTFPKSSLVRWLVSFGFDEFSAQQGLSCLASEDKKRFEEKWKALQVREFEFYSQKSGFLHEVVAKMAEAFPSNA
;
A
#
# COMPACT_ATOMS: atom_id res chain seq x y z
N MET A 1 -7.70 18.92 6.01
CA MET A 1 -6.87 17.97 6.78
C MET A 1 -7.13 18.01 8.29
N GLU A 2 -7.27 19.19 8.91
CA GLU A 2 -7.48 19.34 10.36
C GLU A 2 -8.65 18.52 10.95
N LYS A 3 -9.78 18.44 10.22
CA LYS A 3 -10.98 17.70 10.65
C LYS A 3 -10.73 16.20 10.82
N LEU A 4 -9.99 15.58 9.89
CA LEU A 4 -9.62 14.17 9.96
C LEU A 4 -8.65 13.90 11.12
N ARG A 5 -7.67 14.80 11.33
CA ARG A 5 -6.73 14.72 12.46
C ARG A 5 -7.46 14.78 13.79
N ASN A 6 -8.44 15.68 13.91
CA ASN A 6 -9.27 15.82 15.11
C ASN A 6 -10.16 14.60 15.35
N LEU A 7 -10.72 14.01 14.28
CA LEU A 7 -11.55 12.80 14.39
C LEU A 7 -10.73 11.60 14.87
N ARG A 8 -9.53 11.40 14.29
CA ARG A 8 -8.59 10.35 14.72
C ARG A 8 -8.17 10.53 16.19
N LYS A 9 -7.85 11.76 16.60
CA LYS A 9 -7.50 12.08 17.99
C LYS A 9 -8.65 11.76 18.97
N LYS A 10 -9.90 11.97 18.56
CA LYS A 10 -11.07 11.57 19.37
C LYS A 10 -11.15 10.05 19.54
N TYR A 11 -10.88 9.28 18.48
CA TYR A 11 -10.85 7.82 18.56
C TYR A 11 -9.76 7.32 19.51
N GLU A 12 -8.52 7.80 19.35
CA GLU A 12 -7.38 7.42 20.19
C GLU A 12 -7.64 7.72 21.68
N ASN A 13 -8.17 8.91 22.00
CA ASN A 13 -8.53 9.28 23.37
C ASN A 13 -9.59 8.35 23.99
N ASN A 14 -10.61 7.95 23.23
CA ASN A 14 -11.64 7.01 23.71
C ASN A 14 -11.09 5.59 23.85
N LEU A 15 -10.14 5.21 23.00
CA LEU A 15 -9.50 3.90 23.05
C LEU A 15 -8.56 3.74 24.26
N VAL A 16 -7.83 4.81 24.63
CA VAL A 16 -7.00 4.84 25.84
C VAL A 16 -7.86 4.68 27.10
N LYS A 17 -9.03 5.33 27.14
CA LYS A 17 -10.01 5.18 28.23
C LYS A 17 -10.54 3.75 28.31
N ALA A 18 -10.98 3.19 27.18
CA ALA A 18 -11.47 1.80 27.10
C ALA A 18 -10.45 0.76 27.61
N LYS A 19 -9.16 0.95 27.31
CA LYS A 19 -8.08 0.05 27.76
C LYS A 19 -7.73 0.21 29.24
N SER A 20 -8.10 1.34 29.86
CA SER A 20 -7.77 1.65 31.26
C SER A 20 -8.86 1.19 32.24
N GLY A 21 -9.85 0.41 31.78
CA GLY A 21 -10.93 -0.12 32.62
C GLY A 21 -12.10 0.83 32.83
N ASP A 22 -12.00 2.09 32.40
CA ASP A 22 -13.12 3.01 32.30
C ASP A 22 -13.86 2.77 30.97
N GLU A 23 -15.09 2.28 31.06
CA GLU A 23 -15.94 2.12 29.89
C GLU A 23 -16.15 3.50 29.23
N PRO A 24 -15.86 3.67 27.92
CA PRO A 24 -15.97 4.97 27.28
C PRO A 24 -17.37 5.55 27.46
N THR A 25 -17.48 6.58 28.30
CA THR A 25 -18.76 7.15 28.66
C THR A 25 -19.23 8.07 27.53
N PHE A 26 -20.02 7.53 26.62
CA PHE A 26 -20.62 8.30 25.54
C PHE A 26 -21.86 9.04 26.04
N VAL A 27 -21.77 10.36 26.20
CA VAL A 27 -22.90 11.21 26.60
C VAL A 27 -24.00 11.21 25.52
N LYS A 28 -23.63 11.02 24.25
CA LYS A 28 -24.55 11.00 23.12
C LYS A 28 -24.58 9.64 22.44
N THR A 29 -25.77 9.17 22.10
CA THR A 29 -25.99 7.88 21.43
C THR A 29 -25.27 7.76 20.09
N HIS A 30 -25.07 8.87 19.36
CA HIS A 30 -24.32 8.88 18.11
C HIS A 30 -22.80 8.80 18.29
N ASP A 31 -22.27 9.26 19.43
CA ASP A 31 -20.82 9.21 19.69
C ASP A 31 -20.35 7.76 19.82
N ARG A 32 -21.18 6.88 20.39
CA ARG A 32 -20.92 5.42 20.46
C ARG A 32 -20.87 4.79 19.07
N LYS A 33 -21.85 5.09 18.20
CA LYS A 33 -21.87 4.58 16.83
C LYS A 33 -20.67 5.07 16.02
N ALA A 34 -20.31 6.35 16.17
CA ALA A 34 -19.14 6.92 15.51
C ALA A 34 -17.84 6.25 15.98
N PHE A 35 -17.73 5.89 17.26
CA PHE A 35 -16.59 5.16 17.79
C PHE A 35 -16.48 3.74 17.22
N GLU A 36 -17.59 3.00 17.15
CA GLU A 36 -17.60 1.67 16.52
C GLU A 36 -17.19 1.74 15.03
N LEU A 37 -17.70 2.72 14.28
CA LEU A 37 -17.26 2.94 12.89
C LEU A 37 -15.76 3.28 12.79
N SER A 38 -15.27 4.11 13.71
CA SER A 38 -13.85 4.49 13.79
C SER A 38 -12.93 3.30 14.06
N LYS A 39 -13.42 2.27 14.77
CA LYS A 39 -12.69 1.03 15.06
C LYS A 39 -12.37 0.22 13.80
N PHE A 40 -13.24 0.24 12.79
CA PHE A 40 -12.96 -0.44 11.52
C PHE A 40 -11.81 0.22 10.74
N VAL A 41 -11.72 1.56 10.80
CA VAL A 41 -10.71 2.34 10.06
C VAL A 41 -9.35 2.34 10.78
N TRP A 42 -9.34 2.54 12.10
CA TRP A 42 -8.09 2.72 12.86
C TRP A 42 -7.78 1.59 13.85
N GLY A 43 -8.76 0.75 14.21
CA GLY A 43 -8.56 -0.36 15.16
C GLY A 43 -7.79 -1.55 14.59
N ALA A 44 -7.89 -1.81 13.27
CA ALA A 44 -7.12 -2.85 12.59
C ALA A 44 -5.61 -2.55 12.53
N ILE A 45 -5.25 -1.26 12.46
CA ILE A 45 -3.85 -0.81 12.40
C ILE A 45 -3.15 -1.05 13.74
N GLU A 46 -3.85 -0.90 14.87
CA GLU A 46 -3.26 -1.07 16.20
C GLU A 46 -3.07 -2.52 16.65
N SER A 47 -3.90 -3.46 16.16
CA SER A 47 -3.76 -4.89 16.51
C SER A 47 -2.54 -5.53 15.83
N ALA A 48 -2.18 -5.06 14.63
CA ALA A 48 -0.99 -5.50 13.92
C ALA A 48 0.33 -5.04 14.59
N VAL A 49 0.32 -3.89 15.28
CA VAL A 49 1.52 -3.35 15.94
C VAL A 49 1.77 -3.97 17.33
N LYS A 50 0.74 -4.52 17.99
CA LYS A 50 0.87 -5.08 19.35
C LYS A 50 1.15 -6.59 19.42
N SER A 51 1.16 -7.30 18.29
CA SER A 51 1.43 -8.75 18.26
C SER A 51 2.92 -9.11 18.10
N SER A 52 3.82 -8.14 17.96
CA SER A 52 5.28 -8.35 17.78
C SER A 52 6.09 -8.35 19.09
N GLY A 53 5.50 -8.82 20.20
CA GLY A 53 6.09 -8.71 21.54
C GLY A 53 6.01 -9.96 22.40
N LYS A 54 6.48 -11.13 21.90
CA LYS A 54 6.85 -12.24 22.79
C LYS A 54 7.97 -13.09 22.18
N SER A 55 9.19 -12.63 22.40
CA SER A 55 10.43 -13.33 22.11
C SER A 55 10.58 -14.59 22.97
N LYS A 56 10.62 -15.76 22.32
CA LYS A 56 11.25 -16.97 22.88
C LYS A 56 12.59 -17.18 22.18
N LYS A 57 13.62 -17.17 23.03
CA LYS A 57 15.04 -17.42 22.82
C LYS A 57 15.31 -18.80 22.21
N SER A 58 16.04 -18.85 21.10
CA SER A 58 17.07 -19.88 20.86
C SER A 58 17.93 -19.54 19.62
N SER A 59 19.17 -19.15 19.90
CA SER A 59 20.43 -19.60 19.27
C SER A 59 20.37 -20.28 17.89
N LYS A 60 21.12 -19.75 16.90
CA LYS A 60 22.48 -20.19 16.53
C LYS A 60 22.86 -19.57 15.17
N SER A 61 23.99 -18.87 15.19
CA SER A 61 24.72 -18.25 14.08
C SER A 61 25.14 -19.21 12.96
N LYS A 62 25.10 -18.75 11.69
CA LYS A 62 26.25 -18.87 10.77
C LYS A 62 26.14 -17.94 9.54
N LYS A 63 27.31 -17.39 9.24
CA LYS A 63 27.79 -16.44 8.23
C LYS A 63 27.81 -17.03 6.79
N VAL A 64 27.79 -16.14 5.78
CA VAL A 64 28.63 -16.09 4.55
C VAL A 64 27.84 -15.86 3.24
N GLU A 65 28.36 -14.86 2.51
CA GLU A 65 28.35 -14.44 1.10
C GLU A 65 27.21 -14.70 0.08
N SER A 66 27.05 -13.63 -0.71
CA SER A 66 26.52 -13.45 -2.07
C SER A 66 26.80 -14.54 -3.10
N VAL A 67 25.87 -14.72 -4.07
CA VAL A 67 26.10 -14.80 -5.53
C VAL A 67 24.72 -14.72 -6.23
N ASN A 68 24.63 -13.92 -7.29
CA ASN A 68 23.47 -13.83 -8.21
C ASN A 68 23.40 -15.07 -9.12
N HIS A 69 22.21 -15.61 -9.41
CA HIS A 69 21.92 -16.20 -10.72
C HIS A 69 20.41 -16.30 -10.98
N GLU A 70 20.04 -15.98 -12.22
CA GLU A 70 18.72 -16.01 -12.82
C GLU A 70 18.12 -17.43 -12.96
N LEU A 71 16.78 -17.45 -12.99
CA LEU A 71 15.89 -18.33 -13.76
C LEU A 71 16.25 -19.83 -13.87
N ASP A 72 15.48 -20.69 -13.19
CA ASP A 72 14.60 -21.62 -13.91
C ASP A 72 13.51 -22.22 -13.01
N SER A 73 12.42 -22.55 -13.68
CA SER A 73 11.23 -23.27 -13.30
C SER A 73 11.47 -24.57 -12.52
N SER A 74 10.68 -24.78 -11.46
CA SER A 74 10.18 -26.10 -11.06
C SER A 74 9.08 -25.98 -9.99
N LEU A 75 7.86 -26.36 -10.38
CA LEU A 75 6.76 -26.71 -9.47
C LEU A 75 7.18 -27.88 -8.56
N PRO A 76 6.67 -27.91 -7.32
CA PRO A 76 6.14 -29.17 -6.79
C PRO A 76 4.66 -29.03 -6.46
N ASN A 77 3.89 -29.82 -7.20
CA ASN A 77 2.52 -30.23 -6.90
C ASN A 77 2.41 -30.74 -5.45
N GLY A 78 1.69 -30.00 -4.61
CA GLY A 78 1.31 -30.39 -3.27
C GLY A 78 -0.16 -30.03 -3.04
N LYS A 79 -1.04 -31.01 -3.23
CA LYS A 79 -2.46 -30.91 -2.86
C LYS A 79 -2.56 -30.68 -1.36
N ASN A 80 -3.11 -29.55 -0.94
CA ASN A 80 -3.74 -29.37 0.36
C ASN A 80 -4.90 -28.38 0.18
N GLU A 81 -6.11 -28.91 0.27
CA GLU A 81 -7.35 -28.16 0.29
C GLU A 81 -7.55 -27.55 1.69
N GLY A 82 -7.96 -26.29 1.77
CA GLY A 82 -8.48 -25.70 3.00
C GLY A 82 -7.58 -24.68 3.71
N ALA A 83 -7.14 -23.65 3.01
CA ALA A 83 -6.90 -22.33 3.60
C ALA A 83 -6.98 -21.31 2.48
N ALA A 84 -7.92 -20.36 2.60
CA ALA A 84 -8.06 -19.27 1.64
C ALA A 84 -6.74 -18.49 1.59
N ASP A 85 -6.00 -18.72 0.50
CA ASP A 85 -4.79 -18.04 0.11
C ASP A 85 -5.08 -16.54 -0.04
N LEU A 86 -4.81 -15.79 1.02
CA LEU A 86 -4.82 -14.34 1.06
C LEU A 86 -3.46 -13.81 0.57
N ASP A 87 -2.93 -14.30 -0.55
CA ASP A 87 -1.68 -13.78 -1.11
C ASP A 87 -1.62 -13.76 -2.66
N THR A 88 -2.72 -14.06 -3.36
CA THR A 88 -2.72 -14.08 -4.85
C THR A 88 -3.23 -12.81 -5.56
N PHE A 89 -3.56 -11.70 -4.88
CA PHE A 89 -4.03 -10.49 -5.59
C PHE A 89 -3.34 -9.19 -5.12
N PRO A 90 -2.83 -8.35 -6.06
CA PRO A 90 -3.57 -7.92 -7.26
C PRO A 90 -2.84 -8.09 -8.61
N LYS A 91 -3.35 -8.96 -9.50
CA LYS A 91 -2.80 -9.16 -10.86
C LYS A 91 -3.18 -8.08 -11.89
N SER A 92 -4.15 -7.20 -11.60
CA SER A 92 -4.56 -6.14 -12.52
C SER A 92 -3.85 -4.83 -12.22
N SER A 93 -3.17 -4.25 -13.21
CA SER A 93 -2.57 -2.92 -13.07
C SER A 93 -3.62 -1.82 -12.87
N LEU A 94 -4.87 -2.07 -13.28
CA LEU A 94 -6.01 -1.19 -13.01
C LEU A 94 -6.37 -1.05 -11.52
N VAL A 95 -6.30 -2.11 -10.71
CA VAL A 95 -6.54 -1.99 -9.24
C VAL A 95 -5.51 -1.05 -8.64
N ARG A 96 -4.22 -1.27 -8.95
CA ARG A 96 -3.13 -0.41 -8.47
C ARG A 96 -3.33 1.03 -8.92
N TRP A 97 -3.73 1.24 -10.17
CA TRP A 97 -4.04 2.57 -10.70
C TRP A 97 -5.15 3.25 -9.91
N LEU A 98 -6.28 2.58 -9.68
CA LEU A 98 -7.41 3.13 -8.91
C LEU A 98 -6.99 3.48 -7.47
N VAL A 99 -6.21 2.62 -6.80
CA VAL A 99 -5.69 2.89 -5.46
C VAL A 99 -4.78 4.10 -5.44
N SER A 100 -3.89 4.26 -6.43
CA SER A 100 -3.06 5.46 -6.57
C SER A 100 -3.87 6.75 -6.77
N PHE A 101 -5.08 6.65 -7.32
CA PHE A 101 -6.03 7.76 -7.45
C PHE A 101 -6.88 7.99 -6.19
N GLY A 102 -6.64 7.23 -5.12
CA GLY A 102 -7.31 7.39 -3.82
C GLY A 102 -8.54 6.52 -3.63
N PHE A 103 -8.79 5.53 -4.50
CA PHE A 103 -9.80 4.52 -4.23
C PHE A 103 -9.33 3.55 -3.15
N ASP A 104 -10.27 3.11 -2.31
CA ASP A 104 -10.05 1.98 -1.42
C ASP A 104 -9.81 0.70 -2.23
N GLU A 105 -8.85 -0.13 -1.79
CA GLU A 105 -8.40 -1.31 -2.52
C GLU A 105 -9.53 -2.35 -2.69
N PHE A 106 -10.32 -2.58 -1.64
CA PHE A 106 -11.45 -3.50 -1.71
C PHE A 106 -12.50 -2.97 -2.70
N SER A 107 -12.81 -1.69 -2.62
CA SER A 107 -13.77 -1.03 -3.53
C SER A 107 -13.29 -1.07 -4.99
N ALA A 108 -11.99 -0.88 -5.24
CA ALA A 108 -11.40 -0.98 -6.57
C ALA A 108 -11.47 -2.41 -7.12
N GLN A 109 -11.13 -3.41 -6.30
CA GLN A 109 -11.24 -4.82 -6.68
C GLN A 109 -12.69 -5.21 -6.94
N GLN A 110 -13.62 -4.84 -6.06
CA GLN A 110 -15.03 -5.15 -6.21
C GLN A 110 -15.61 -4.49 -7.46
N GLY A 111 -15.38 -3.19 -7.67
CA GLY A 111 -15.84 -2.47 -8.86
C GLY A 111 -15.32 -3.08 -10.16
N LEU A 112 -14.04 -3.45 -10.19
CA LEU A 112 -13.47 -4.15 -11.35
C LEU A 112 -14.02 -5.58 -11.49
N SER A 113 -14.34 -6.27 -10.39
CA SER A 113 -14.93 -7.60 -10.43
C SER A 113 -16.32 -7.60 -11.11
N CYS A 114 -17.09 -6.53 -10.95
CA CYS A 114 -18.42 -6.34 -11.55
C CYS A 114 -18.42 -6.07 -13.07
N LEU A 115 -17.30 -5.67 -13.67
CA LEU A 115 -17.23 -5.41 -15.11
C LEU A 115 -17.24 -6.71 -15.93
N ALA A 116 -17.60 -6.62 -17.22
CA ALA A 116 -17.42 -7.72 -18.17
C ALA A 116 -15.92 -7.99 -18.41
N SER A 117 -15.56 -9.24 -18.70
CA SER A 117 -14.16 -9.62 -18.97
C SER A 117 -13.56 -8.86 -20.16
N GLU A 118 -14.37 -8.64 -21.21
CA GLU A 118 -14.01 -7.85 -22.40
C GLU A 118 -13.63 -6.41 -22.04
N ASP A 119 -14.47 -5.74 -21.24
CA ASP A 119 -14.22 -4.36 -20.82
C ASP A 119 -12.98 -4.26 -19.93
N LYS A 120 -12.81 -5.18 -18.98
CA LYS A 120 -11.61 -5.23 -18.13
C LYS A 120 -10.34 -5.31 -18.96
N LYS A 121 -10.32 -6.21 -19.95
CA LYS A 121 -9.18 -6.38 -20.86
C LYS A 121 -8.92 -5.10 -21.65
N ARG A 122 -9.96 -4.51 -22.24
CA ARG A 122 -9.86 -3.26 -23.00
C ARG A 122 -9.31 -2.12 -22.15
N PHE A 123 -9.75 -1.97 -20.90
CA PHE A 123 -9.24 -0.95 -20.00
C PHE A 123 -7.79 -1.20 -19.58
N GLU A 124 -7.42 -2.46 -19.33
CA GLU A 124 -6.06 -2.84 -18.95
C GLU A 124 -5.07 -2.55 -20.07
N GLU A 125 -5.41 -2.86 -21.32
CA GLU A 125 -4.59 -2.56 -22.50
C GLU A 125 -4.42 -1.04 -22.70
N LYS A 126 -5.52 -0.29 -22.58
CA LYS A 126 -5.46 1.18 -22.65
C LYS A 126 -4.58 1.76 -21.56
N TRP A 127 -4.73 1.27 -20.32
CA TRP A 127 -3.94 1.74 -19.19
C TRP A 127 -2.45 1.48 -19.41
N LYS A 128 -2.06 0.27 -19.84
CA LYS A 128 -0.67 -0.05 -20.19
C LYS A 128 -0.12 0.84 -21.31
N ALA A 129 -0.91 1.10 -22.35
CA ALA A 129 -0.50 2.01 -23.43
C ALA A 129 -0.31 3.46 -22.94
N LEU A 130 -1.15 3.93 -22.01
CA LEU A 130 -0.96 5.23 -21.35
C LEU A 130 0.35 5.25 -20.53
N GLN A 131 0.61 4.19 -19.76
CA GLN A 131 1.82 4.08 -18.94
C GLN A 131 3.09 4.15 -19.80
N VAL A 132 3.15 3.42 -20.91
CA VAL A 132 4.30 3.46 -21.83
C VAL A 132 4.57 4.88 -22.32
N ARG A 133 3.51 5.60 -22.75
CA ARG A 133 3.64 6.99 -23.20
C ARG A 133 4.05 7.94 -22.08
N GLU A 134 3.55 7.73 -20.87
CA GLU A 134 3.94 8.52 -19.70
C GLU A 134 5.43 8.34 -19.38
N PHE A 135 5.94 7.11 -19.42
CA PHE A 135 7.37 6.84 -19.24
C PHE A 135 8.24 7.42 -20.35
N GLU A 136 7.79 7.34 -21.60
CA GLU A 136 8.47 7.99 -22.73
C GLU A 136 8.55 9.52 -22.52
N PHE A 137 7.44 10.15 -22.12
CA PHE A 137 7.42 11.57 -21.79
C PHE A 137 8.36 11.92 -20.63
N TYR A 138 8.38 11.12 -19.56
CA TYR A 138 9.32 11.34 -18.45
C TYR A 138 10.78 11.20 -18.90
N SER A 139 11.08 10.26 -19.78
CA SER A 139 12.41 10.11 -20.37
C SER A 139 12.82 11.36 -21.17
N GLN A 140 11.93 11.84 -22.04
CA GLN A 140 12.15 13.08 -22.81
C GLN A 140 12.37 14.29 -21.90
N LYS A 141 11.50 14.45 -20.89
CA LYS A 141 11.61 15.54 -19.90
C LYS A 141 12.91 15.46 -19.10
N SER A 142 13.33 14.26 -18.71
CA SER A 142 14.59 14.03 -18.01
C SER A 142 15.80 14.37 -18.89
N GLY A 143 15.78 13.98 -20.17
CA GLY A 143 16.84 14.31 -21.13
C GLY A 143 16.98 15.81 -21.31
N PHE A 144 15.86 16.51 -21.49
CA PHE A 144 15.83 17.98 -21.56
C PHE A 144 16.40 18.63 -20.29
N LEU A 145 15.98 18.17 -19.10
CA LEU A 145 16.50 18.70 -17.83
C LEU A 145 18.02 18.49 -17.71
N HIS A 146 18.51 17.32 -18.11
CA HIS A 146 19.94 17.02 -18.11
C HIS A 146 20.71 17.96 -19.05
N GLU A 147 20.19 18.21 -20.26
CA GLU A 147 20.80 19.15 -21.20
C GLU A 147 20.90 20.57 -20.62
N VAL A 148 19.81 21.07 -20.02
CA VAL A 148 19.80 22.37 -19.35
C VAL A 148 20.85 22.43 -18.23
N VAL A 149 20.90 21.41 -17.37
CA VAL A 149 21.85 21.35 -16.25
C VAL A 149 23.29 21.26 -16.76
N ALA A 150 23.56 20.48 -17.81
CA ALA A 150 24.88 20.39 -18.42
C ALA A 150 25.33 21.74 -18.98
N LYS A 151 24.43 22.47 -19.68
CA LYS A 151 24.72 23.82 -20.18
C LYS A 151 24.97 24.82 -19.07
N MET A 152 24.24 24.72 -17.95
CA MET A 152 24.53 25.54 -16.77
C MET A 152 25.93 25.24 -16.22
N ALA A 153 26.29 23.96 -16.09
CA ALA A 153 27.61 23.55 -15.60
C ALA A 153 28.77 24.02 -16.49
N GLU A 154 28.62 23.99 -17.82
CA GLU A 154 29.59 24.54 -18.78
C GLU A 154 29.73 26.07 -18.67
N ALA A 155 28.62 26.77 -18.40
CA ALA A 155 28.61 28.23 -18.29
C ALA A 155 29.20 28.74 -16.97
N PHE A 156 29.23 27.91 -15.92
CA PHE A 156 29.97 28.25 -14.71
C PHE A 156 31.46 28.12 -15.00
N PRO A 157 32.24 29.22 -14.96
CA PRO A 157 33.69 29.10 -15.04
C PRO A 157 34.16 28.22 -13.87
N SER A 158 34.93 27.18 -14.19
CA SER A 158 35.73 26.47 -13.20
C SER A 158 36.65 27.52 -12.56
N ASN A 159 36.22 28.08 -11.43
CA ASN A 159 37.09 28.96 -10.66
C ASN A 159 38.37 28.19 -10.37
N ALA A 160 39.48 28.75 -10.87
CA ALA A 160 40.85 28.31 -10.71
C ALA A 160 41.27 28.25 -9.24
#